data_AF-A0AAP0G0V2-F1
#
_entry.id   AF-A0AAP0G0V2-F1
#
_cell.length_a   1.000
_cell.length_b   1.000
_cell.length_c   1.000
_cell.angle_alpha   90.00
_cell.angle_beta   90.00
_cell.angle_gamma   90.00
#
_symmetry.space_group_name_H-M   'P 1'
#
loop_
_entity.id
_entity.type
_entity.pdbx_description
1 polymer ?
#
loop_
_entity_poly.entity_id
_entity_poly.type
_entity_poly.pdbx_seq_one_letter_code
_entity_poly.pdbx_strand_id
1 'polypeptide(L)'
;MPKLLTANSPKRWQFFQRLLVDLFNFVDPYLRNAELSESVQFFYKGMLRVLLVLLHDFPEFLCDYHFSFCDVIPPSCIQMRNVILSAFSRNMRLPDPSTPNLKIDLLAEISQPPRILSDVEGALKSKQIKADIDEYLMGTSLTLLNAN
;
A
#
# COMPACT_ATOMS: atom_id res chain seq x y z
N MET A 1 11.64 -2.91 -17.18
CA MET A 1 10.40 -2.61 -16.42
C MET A 1 9.14 -3.01 -17.19
N PRO A 2 8.85 -2.53 -18.42
CA PRO A 2 7.54 -2.77 -19.04
C PRO A 2 7.23 -4.25 -19.28
N LYS A 3 8.17 -5.05 -19.80
CA LYS A 3 7.97 -6.49 -20.09
C LYS A 3 7.55 -7.34 -18.88
N LEU A 4 7.88 -6.91 -17.66
CA LEU A 4 7.46 -7.59 -16.42
C LEU A 4 6.06 -7.15 -15.97
N LEU A 5 5.64 -5.93 -16.31
CA LEU A 5 4.41 -5.31 -15.83
C LEU A 5 3.27 -5.29 -16.86
N THR A 6 3.55 -5.17 -18.16
CA THR A 6 2.56 -5.01 -19.24
C THR A 6 1.78 -6.28 -19.57
N ALA A 7 2.35 -7.44 -19.30
CA ALA A 7 1.66 -8.68 -19.52
C ALA A 7 1.06 -9.11 -18.19
N ASN A 8 -0.21 -8.75 -18.01
CA ASN A 8 -1.09 -8.96 -16.84
C ASN A 8 -1.02 -10.39 -16.27
N SER A 9 0.11 -10.72 -15.65
CA SER A 9 0.38 -12.00 -15.04
C SER A 9 0.75 -11.71 -13.60
N PRO A 10 -0.14 -12.02 -12.65
CA PRO A 10 0.09 -11.77 -11.22
C PRO A 10 1.44 -12.32 -10.74
N LYS A 11 1.90 -13.45 -11.30
CA LYS A 11 3.20 -14.05 -11.01
C LYS A 11 4.39 -13.15 -11.36
N ARG A 12 4.31 -12.38 -12.45
CA ARG A 12 5.41 -11.46 -12.84
C ARG A 12 5.44 -10.21 -11.98
N TRP A 13 4.27 -9.73 -11.58
CA TRP A 13 4.16 -8.60 -10.66
C TRP A 13 4.80 -8.92 -9.30
N GLN A 14 4.61 -10.14 -8.79
CA GLN A 14 5.27 -10.58 -7.54
C GLN A 14 6.80 -10.48 -7.59
N PHE A 15 7.43 -10.87 -8.72
CA PHE A 15 8.89 -10.72 -8.85
C PHE A 15 9.33 -9.26 -8.82
N PHE A 16 8.60 -8.37 -9.49
CA PHE A 16 8.92 -6.96 -9.51
C PHE A 16 8.65 -6.29 -8.15
N GLN A 17 7.57 -6.67 -7.48
CA GLN A 17 7.27 -6.25 -6.11
C GLN A 17 8.41 -6.64 -5.15
N ARG A 18 8.89 -7.89 -5.22
CA ARG A 18 9.99 -8.35 -4.37
C ARG A 18 11.26 -7.52 -4.60
N LEU A 19 11.61 -7.23 -5.85
CA LEU A 19 12.75 -6.37 -6.18
C LEU A 19 12.62 -4.97 -5.57
N LEU A 20 11.43 -4.37 -5.61
CA LEU A 20 11.19 -3.05 -5.00
C LEU A 20 11.24 -3.12 -3.47
N VAL A 21 10.74 -4.19 -2.87
CA VAL A 21 10.86 -4.38 -1.42
C VAL A 21 12.32 -4.55 -1.00
N ASP A 22 13.09 -5.36 -1.71
CA ASP A 22 14.53 -5.53 -1.47
C ASP A 22 15.27 -4.19 -1.59
N LEU A 23 14.90 -3.38 -2.60
CA LEU A 23 15.39 -2.02 -2.78
C LEU A 23 15.06 -1.12 -1.58
N PHE A 24 13.81 -1.08 -1.12
CA PHE A 24 13.42 -0.22 0.00
C PHE A 24 14.07 -0.64 1.32
N ASN A 25 14.12 -1.94 1.61
CA ASN A 25 14.82 -2.48 2.78
C ASN A 25 16.31 -2.12 2.77
N PHE A 26 16.95 -2.12 1.60
CA PHE A 26 18.36 -1.72 1.49
C PHE A 26 18.59 -0.26 1.85
N VAL A 27 17.70 0.66 1.46
CA VAL A 27 17.87 2.11 1.73
C VAL A 27 17.33 2.52 3.10
N ASP A 28 16.43 1.74 3.68
CA ASP A 28 15.73 2.03 4.94
C ASP A 28 16.64 2.60 6.06
N PRO A 29 17.81 2.02 6.40
CA PRO A 29 18.68 2.55 7.45
C PRO A 29 19.16 3.98 7.21
N TYR A 30 19.36 4.35 5.94
CA TYR A 30 19.81 5.69 5.55
C TYR A 30 18.67 6.71 5.54
N LEU A 31 17.43 6.25 5.31
CA LEU A 31 16.26 7.12 5.23
C LEU A 31 15.64 7.41 6.60
N ARG A 32 15.73 6.48 7.57
CA ARG A 32 15.14 6.65 8.91
C ARG A 32 15.69 7.86 9.66
N ASN A 33 17.00 8.09 9.56
CA ASN A 33 17.68 9.15 10.31
C ASN A 33 17.75 10.48 9.55
N ALA A 34 17.24 10.53 8.31
CA ALA A 34 17.31 11.69 7.42
C ALA A 34 18.75 12.22 7.15
N GLU A 35 19.77 11.41 7.44
CA GLU A 35 21.18 11.71 7.13
C GLU A 35 21.50 11.31 5.69
N LEU A 36 21.07 12.14 4.75
CA LEU A 36 21.17 11.84 3.32
C LEU A 36 22.48 12.40 2.76
N SER A 37 23.50 11.55 2.66
CA SER A 37 24.69 11.86 1.85
C SER A 37 24.28 12.15 0.40
N GLU A 38 25.13 12.84 -0.36
CA GLU A 38 24.84 13.18 -1.76
C GLU A 38 24.46 11.94 -2.61
N SER A 39 25.15 10.82 -2.38
CA SER A 39 24.85 9.55 -3.03
C SER A 39 23.47 9.01 -2.67
N VAL A 40 23.07 9.08 -1.39
CA VAL A 40 21.74 8.64 -0.93
C VAL A 40 20.66 9.56 -1.48
N GLN A 41 20.89 10.88 -1.56
CA GLN A 41 19.94 11.82 -2.18
C GLN A 41 19.75 11.52 -3.66
N PHE A 42 20.84 11.26 -4.40
CA PHE A 42 20.77 10.86 -5.80
C PHE A 42 19.96 9.56 -5.96
N PHE A 43 20.22 8.58 -5.10
CA PHE A 43 19.50 7.31 -5.09
C PHE A 43 18.00 7.48 -4.79
N TYR A 44 17.65 8.27 -3.77
CA TYR A 44 16.28 8.61 -3.41
C TYR A 44 15.52 9.25 -4.58
N LYS A 45 16.15 10.23 -5.27
CA LYS A 45 15.57 10.84 -6.48
C LYS A 45 15.33 9.80 -7.58
N GLY A 46 16.24 8.83 -7.74
CA GLY A 46 16.07 7.70 -8.65
C GLY A 46 14.86 6.83 -8.30
N MET A 47 14.73 6.44 -7.02
CA MET A 47 13.58 5.68 -6.54
C MET A 47 12.26 6.41 -6.76
N LEU A 48 12.22 7.72 -6.46
CA LEU A 48 11.03 8.53 -6.69
C LEU A 48 10.64 8.58 -8.17
N ARG A 49 11.60 8.71 -9.08
CA ARG A 49 11.34 8.65 -10.53
C ARG A 49 10.74 7.31 -10.93
N VAL A 50 11.26 6.19 -10.42
CA VAL A 50 10.69 4.86 -10.68
C VAL A 50 9.25 4.79 -10.16
N LEU A 51 8.99 5.24 -8.93
CA LEU A 51 7.64 5.27 -8.36
C LEU A 51 6.67 6.14 -9.17
N LEU A 52 7.12 7.29 -9.68
CA LEU A 52 6.29 8.17 -10.51
C LEU A 52 5.94 7.51 -11.86
N VAL A 53 6.87 6.81 -12.50
CA VAL A 53 6.57 6.06 -13.72
C VAL A 53 5.58 4.92 -13.42
N LEU A 54 5.75 4.23 -12.29
CA LEU A 54 4.80 3.19 -11.86
C LEU A 54 3.40 3.77 -11.59
N LEU A 55 3.30 4.92 -10.93
CA LEU A 55 2.04 5.60 -10.68
C LEU A 55 1.33 5.97 -11.99
N HIS A 56 2.07 6.47 -12.97
CA HIS A 56 1.50 6.87 -14.26
C HIS A 56 1.11 5.67 -15.14
N ASP A 57 2.01 4.71 -15.31
CA ASP A 57 1.85 3.63 -16.31
C ASP A 57 1.18 2.37 -15.74
N PHE A 58 1.32 2.12 -14.43
CA PHE A 58 0.89 0.89 -13.75
C PHE A 58 0.30 1.17 -12.34
N PRO A 59 -0.67 2.10 -12.18
CA PRO A 59 -1.19 2.46 -10.87
C PRO A 59 -1.84 1.27 -10.13
N GLU A 60 -2.43 0.31 -10.85
CA GLU A 60 -3.01 -0.90 -10.25
C GLU A 60 -1.97 -1.75 -9.53
N PHE A 61 -0.72 -1.79 -10.02
CA PHE A 61 0.37 -2.52 -9.37
C PHE A 61 0.74 -1.88 -8.02
N LEU A 62 0.84 -0.54 -7.98
CA LEU A 62 1.09 0.17 -6.72
C LEU A 62 -0.09 0.01 -5.75
N CYS A 63 -1.32 0.04 -6.27
CA CYS A 63 -2.54 -0.14 -5.49
C CYS A 63 -2.62 -1.53 -4.86
N ASP A 64 -2.40 -2.60 -5.64
CA ASP A 64 -2.52 -3.98 -5.15
C ASP A 64 -1.45 -4.35 -4.11
N TYR A 65 -0.26 -3.75 -4.19
CA TYR A 65 0.88 -4.00 -3.28
C TYR A 65 1.19 -2.86 -2.29
N HIS A 66 0.28 -1.88 -2.15
CA HIS A 66 0.51 -0.69 -1.32
C HIS A 66 0.91 -1.05 0.13
N PHE A 67 0.29 -2.09 0.69
CA PHE A 67 0.55 -2.55 2.05
C PHE A 67 1.99 -3.02 2.21
N SER A 68 2.44 -3.93 1.33
CA SER A 68 3.82 -4.43 1.33
C SER A 68 4.87 -3.33 1.17
N PHE A 69 4.63 -2.33 0.32
CA PHE A 69 5.57 -1.22 0.16
C PHE A 69 5.57 -0.28 1.36
N CYS A 70 4.40 0.06 1.90
CA CYS A 70 4.29 0.93 3.07
C CYS A 70 4.83 0.31 4.35
N ASP A 71 4.89 -1.03 4.43
CA ASP A 71 5.45 -1.75 5.57
C ASP A 71 6.99 -1.61 5.64
N VAL A 72 7.65 -1.45 4.48
CA VAL A 72 9.12 -1.36 4.39
C VAL A 72 9.65 0.06 4.15
N ILE A 73 8.81 1.00 3.71
CA ILE A 73 9.20 2.41 3.54
C ILE A 73 9.02 3.14 4.88
N PRO A 74 10.07 3.82 5.41
CA PRO A 74 9.97 4.58 6.65
C PRO A 74 8.82 5.58 6.66
N PRO A 75 8.15 5.80 7.82
CA PRO A 75 7.14 6.84 7.95
C PRO A 75 7.64 8.25 7.63
N SER A 76 8.94 8.52 7.81
CA SER A 76 9.58 9.79 7.45
C SER A 76 9.62 10.05 5.94
N CYS A 77 9.54 9.01 5.10
CA CYS A 77 9.54 9.11 3.64
C CYS A 77 8.16 9.47 3.08
N ILE A 78 7.59 10.59 3.55
CA ILE A 78 6.22 11.04 3.26
C ILE A 78 5.94 11.06 1.75
N GLN A 79 6.85 11.63 0.96
CA GLN A 79 6.63 11.75 -0.48
C GLN A 79 6.52 10.40 -1.19
N MET A 80 7.40 9.43 -0.86
CA MET A 80 7.35 8.09 -1.45
C MET A 80 6.05 7.37 -1.08
N ARG A 81 5.64 7.44 0.20
CA ARG A 81 4.38 6.85 0.66
C ARG A 81 3.18 7.49 -0.02
N ASN A 82 3.18 8.82 -0.18
CA ASN A 82 2.09 9.52 -0.88
C ASN A 82 1.98 9.11 -2.34
N VAL A 83 3.09 8.93 -3.07
CA VAL A 83 3.05 8.45 -4.47
C VAL A 83 2.41 7.07 -4.56
N ILE A 84 2.72 6.16 -3.63
CA ILE A 84 2.13 4.81 -3.58
C ILE A 84 0.64 4.89 -3.21
N LEU A 85 0.29 5.63 -2.14
CA LEU A 85 -1.08 5.72 -1.62
C LEU A 85 -2.01 6.57 -2.49
N SER A 86 -1.45 7.36 -3.41
CA SER A 86 -2.23 8.10 -4.43
C SER A 86 -2.55 7.23 -5.65
N ALA A 87 -2.06 5.99 -5.72
CA ALA A 87 -2.38 5.08 -6.81
C ALA A 87 -3.79 4.51 -6.66
N PHE A 88 -4.56 4.55 -7.74
CA PHE A 88 -5.91 3.99 -7.80
C PHE A 88 -6.20 3.40 -9.18
N SER A 89 -7.21 2.54 -9.29
CA SER A 89 -7.57 1.91 -10.57
C SER A 89 -7.93 2.94 -11.63
N ARG A 90 -7.41 2.79 -12.87
CA ARG A 90 -7.72 3.70 -13.99
C ARG A 90 -9.19 3.82 -14.35
N ASN A 91 -10.00 2.82 -13.99
CA ASN A 91 -11.44 2.83 -14.25
C ASN A 91 -12.23 3.58 -13.17
N MET A 92 -11.59 3.95 -12.06
CA MET A 92 -12.23 4.68 -10.98
C MET A 92 -12.22 6.18 -11.27
N ARG A 93 -13.34 6.85 -10.99
CA ARG A 93 -13.46 8.31 -11.08
C ARG A 93 -13.63 8.86 -9.68
N LEU A 94 -12.60 9.53 -9.20
CA LEU A 94 -12.66 10.19 -7.90
C LEU A 94 -13.50 11.47 -8.00
N PRO A 95 -14.49 11.68 -7.11
CA PRO A 95 -15.15 12.97 -7.00
C PRO A 95 -14.15 14.02 -6.52
N ASP A 96 -14.36 15.27 -6.92
CA ASP A 96 -13.55 16.38 -6.43
C ASP A 96 -13.80 16.56 -4.91
N PRO A 97 -12.77 16.44 -4.05
CA PRO A 97 -12.92 16.58 -2.60
C PRO A 97 -13.45 17.96 -2.17
N SER A 98 -13.29 18.98 -3.00
CA SER A 98 -13.74 20.35 -2.74
C SER A 98 -15.20 20.60 -3.18
N THR A 99 -15.88 19.60 -3.74
CA THR A 99 -17.30 19.70 -4.13
C THR A 99 -18.16 19.97 -2.90
N PRO A 100 -18.90 21.10 -2.84
CA PRO A 100 -19.77 21.40 -1.71
C PRO A 100 -20.85 20.33 -1.56
N ASN A 101 -21.14 19.91 -0.32
CA ASN A 101 -22.17 18.91 0.00
C ASN A 101 -21.97 17.54 -0.70
N LEU A 102 -20.73 17.15 -0.99
CA LEU A 102 -20.41 15.81 -1.48
C LEU A 102 -20.90 14.73 -0.50
N LYS A 103 -21.79 13.86 -0.96
CA LYS A 103 -22.36 12.75 -0.19
C LYS A 103 -21.52 11.48 -0.40
N ILE A 104 -20.47 11.32 0.41
CA ILE A 104 -19.53 10.20 0.33
C ILE A 104 -20.25 8.85 0.55
N ASP A 105 -21.26 8.84 1.41
CA ASP A 105 -22.11 7.69 1.76
C ASP A 105 -22.94 7.15 0.58
N LEU A 106 -23.11 7.92 -0.48
CA LEU A 106 -23.84 7.52 -1.69
C LEU A 106 -22.92 6.97 -2.80
N LEU A 107 -21.61 7.03 -2.63
CA LEU A 107 -20.66 6.49 -3.60
C LEU A 107 -20.71 4.97 -3.56
N ALA A 108 -20.92 4.31 -4.71
CA ALA A 108 -21.02 2.86 -4.78
C ALA A 108 -19.73 2.16 -4.30
N GLU A 109 -18.60 2.83 -4.48
CA GLU A 109 -17.26 2.35 -4.19
C GLU A 109 -17.00 2.16 -2.68
N ILE A 110 -17.72 2.85 -1.79
CA ILE A 110 -17.48 2.73 -0.32
C ILE A 110 -17.78 1.33 0.21
N SER A 111 -18.66 0.59 -0.47
CA SER A 111 -19.05 -0.77 -0.11
C SER A 111 -18.11 -1.83 -0.68
N GLN A 112 -17.16 -1.43 -1.53
CA GLN A 112 -16.26 -2.33 -2.22
C GLN A 112 -14.92 -2.41 -1.48
N PRO A 113 -14.50 -3.59 -0.99
CA PRO A 113 -13.20 -3.72 -0.35
C PRO A 113 -12.08 -3.56 -1.39
N PRO A 114 -10.97 -2.89 -1.04
CA PRO A 114 -9.80 -2.82 -1.91
C PRO A 114 -9.15 -4.20 -2.05
N ARG A 115 -8.52 -4.45 -3.20
CA ARG A 115 -7.68 -5.63 -3.38
C ARG A 115 -6.35 -5.44 -2.64
N ILE A 116 -5.97 -6.42 -1.82
CA ILE A 116 -4.69 -6.45 -1.11
C ILE A 116 -3.96 -7.73 -1.50
N LEU A 117 -2.85 -7.62 -2.23
CA LEU A 117 -2.00 -8.74 -2.64
C LEU A 117 -0.77 -8.90 -1.73
N SER A 118 -0.95 -8.64 -0.43
CA SER A 118 0.08 -8.75 0.61
C SER A 118 -0.39 -9.65 1.75
N ASP A 119 0.52 -10.39 2.37
CA ASP A 119 0.20 -11.20 3.56
C ASP A 119 0.10 -10.33 4.81
N VAL A 120 -1.10 -9.82 5.08
CA VAL A 120 -1.39 -8.97 6.25
C VAL A 120 -1.52 -9.76 7.56
N GLU A 121 -1.78 -11.07 7.47
CA GLU A 121 -1.99 -11.92 8.64
C GLU A 121 -0.68 -12.58 9.12
N GLY A 122 0.33 -12.68 8.27
CA GLY A 122 1.60 -13.36 8.58
C GLY A 122 2.25 -12.85 9.87
N ALA A 123 2.20 -11.53 10.12
CA ALA A 123 2.73 -10.94 11.35
C ALA A 123 1.96 -11.38 12.61
N LEU A 124 0.63 -11.56 12.51
CA LEU A 124 -0.21 -12.04 13.62
C LEU A 124 -0.01 -13.53 13.86
N LYS A 125 0.05 -14.32 12.77
CA LYS A 125 0.25 -15.77 12.81
C LYS A 125 1.62 -16.13 13.38
N SER A 126 2.67 -15.44 12.96
CA SER A 126 4.03 -15.65 13.47
C SER A 126 4.17 -15.33 14.96
N LYS A 127 3.40 -14.37 15.47
CA LYS A 127 3.32 -14.04 16.90
C LYS A 127 2.31 -14.89 17.68
N GLN A 128 1.59 -15.80 17.02
CA GLN A 128 0.55 -16.67 17.61
C GLN A 128 -0.62 -15.91 18.27
N ILE A 129 -0.86 -14.64 17.92
CA ILE A 129 -1.91 -13.80 18.52
C ILE A 129 -3.20 -13.72 17.68
N LYS A 130 -3.20 -14.29 16.46
CA LYS A 130 -4.36 -14.20 15.56
C LYS A 130 -5.62 -14.81 16.17
N ALA A 131 -5.50 -15.99 16.79
CA ALA A 131 -6.63 -16.70 17.38
C ALA A 131 -7.28 -15.89 18.51
N ASP A 132 -6.47 -15.32 19.41
CA ASP A 132 -6.95 -14.50 20.53
C ASP A 132 -7.69 -13.25 20.04
N ILE A 133 -7.18 -12.59 19.00
CA ILE A 133 -7.84 -11.42 18.38
C ILE A 133 -9.16 -11.83 17.73
N ASP A 134 -9.16 -12.93 16.96
CA ASP A 134 -10.36 -13.43 16.29
C ASP A 134 -11.44 -13.80 17.33
N GLU A 135 -11.06 -14.47 18.43
CA GLU A 135 -11.96 -14.79 19.54
C GLU A 135 -12.52 -13.53 20.21
N TYR A 136 -11.67 -12.55 20.53
CA TYR A 136 -12.11 -11.30 21.16
C TYR A 136 -13.10 -10.52 20.29
N LEU A 137 -12.82 -10.40 18.98
CA LEU A 137 -13.69 -9.69 18.03
C LEU A 137 -15.03 -10.42 17.85
N MET A 138 -15.03 -11.75 17.81
CA MET A 138 -16.25 -12.55 17.70
C MET A 138 -17.08 -12.55 18.99
N GLY A 139 -16.43 -12.62 20.15
CA GLY A 139 -17.06 -12.58 21.46
C GLY A 139 -17.74 -11.24 21.76
N THR A 140 -17.12 -10.13 21.36
CA THR A 140 -17.69 -8.78 21.55
C THR A 140 -18.95 -8.55 20.70
N SER A 141 -19.04 -9.21 19.54
CA SER A 141 -20.22 -9.15 18.67
C SER A 141 -21.46 -9.78 19.31
N LEU A 142 -21.30 -10.85 20.11
CA LEU A 142 -22.40 -11.49 20.84
C LEU A 142 -22.93 -10.62 22.00
N THR A 143 -22.08 -9.84 22.66
CA THR A 143 -22.52 -8.92 23.73
C THR A 143 -23.30 -7.72 23.22
N LEU A 144 -23.04 -7.25 21.99
CA LEU A 144 -23.79 -6.13 21.38
C LEU A 144 -25.15 -6.58 20.80
N LEU A 145 -25.27 -7.82 20.35
CA LEU A 145 -26.53 -8.38 19.87
C LEU A 145 -27.52 -8.72 20.99
N ASN A 146 -27.03 -8.96 22.22
CA ASN A 146 -27.86 -9.23 23.39
C ASN A 146 -28.22 -7.96 24.20
N ALA A 147 -27.86 -6.78 23.71
CA ALA A 147 -28.08 -5.49 24.39
C ALA A 147 -29.18 -4.62 23.76
N ASN A 148 -29.99 -5.16 22.84
CA ASN A 148 -31.17 -4.49 22.25
C ASN A 148 -32.46 -5.27 22.53
#